data_AF-A0A8W8P0L5-F1
#
_entry.id   AF-A0A8W8P0L5-F1
#
_cell.length_a   1.000
_cell.length_b   1.000
_cell.length_c   1.000
_cell.angle_alpha   90.00
_cell.angle_beta   90.00
_cell.angle_gamma   90.00
#
_symmetry.space_group_name_H-M   'P 1'
#
loop_
_entity.id
_entity.type
_entity.pdbx_description
1 polymer ?
#
loop_
_entity_poly.entity_id
_entity_poly.type
_entity_poly.pdbx_seq_one_letter_code
_entity_poly.pdbx_strand_id
1 'polypeptide(L)'
;MLEEEIVGFQNKDNGKYCALALLVRFNDDLCVSDLLENKDTENKFKHTLKLCGLPENTPPSSIKNYLNSIKGYFVKKVGDTYHFYHDFVMEVTTHVFGKYYPIETVKDADVGFLRRRLIKIGANTYQKTDDNSGGWTPLMLAAGTDLPAYNLGESDKSRRDETVETLGCGANWIEFKGHCYFYGKHQTVSWFDAKAECQNMFSHLVEIDDKAESDWLASTFLNPDGNYATCPSNIFGGCRAWTGLNDLNIEGQYVWDHSNTPMVFFTWYIFEPSLGDVRDCVDILRNGQWNDRPCSVLIPFICEKENTHIL
;
A
#
# COMPACT_ATOMS: atom_id res chain seq x y z
N MET A 1 -2.26 13.43 6.43
CA MET A 1 -3.25 14.54 6.47
C MET A 1 -4.67 14.06 6.76
N LEU A 2 -5.36 13.34 5.86
CA LEU A 2 -6.75 12.92 6.11
C LEU A 2 -6.88 11.88 7.25
N GLU A 3 -5.99 10.90 7.28
CA GLU A 3 -5.94 9.88 8.34
C GLU A 3 -5.75 10.53 9.73
N GLU A 4 -4.77 11.43 9.86
CA GLU A 4 -4.49 12.19 11.09
C GLU A 4 -5.70 13.02 11.54
N GLU A 5 -6.49 13.55 10.61
CA GLU A 5 -7.70 14.30 10.92
C GLU A 5 -8.80 13.39 11.50
N ILE A 6 -9.00 12.21 10.89
CA ILE A 6 -9.98 11.21 11.37
C ILE A 6 -9.55 10.65 12.73
N VAL A 7 -8.26 10.34 12.92
CA VAL A 7 -7.68 9.97 14.23
C VAL A 7 -7.82 11.12 15.23
N GLY A 8 -7.70 12.37 14.76
CA GLY A 8 -7.95 13.57 15.53
C GLY A 8 -9.37 13.63 16.10
N PHE A 9 -10.39 13.21 15.33
CA PHE A 9 -11.77 13.14 15.82
C PHE A 9 -11.94 12.16 16.98
N GLN A 10 -11.26 11.00 16.96
CA GLN A 10 -11.34 10.04 18.07
C GLN A 10 -11.00 10.66 19.43
N ASN A 11 -10.01 11.57 19.44
CA ASN A 11 -9.51 12.21 20.67
C ASN A 11 -10.19 13.54 21.01
N LYS A 12 -10.66 14.29 20.01
CA LYS A 12 -11.16 15.67 20.19
C LYS A 12 -12.66 15.83 19.97
N ASP A 13 -13.28 14.94 19.20
CA ASP A 13 -14.68 15.01 18.78
C ASP A 13 -15.20 13.60 18.43
N ASN A 14 -15.36 12.78 19.47
CA ASN A 14 -15.82 11.39 19.34
C ASN A 14 -17.19 11.27 18.66
N GLY A 15 -17.99 12.34 18.66
CA GLY A 15 -19.23 12.48 17.90
C GLY A 15 -19.03 12.33 16.40
N LYS A 16 -18.11 13.11 15.81
CA LYS A 16 -17.77 13.02 14.38
C LYS A 16 -17.15 11.68 14.03
N TYR A 17 -16.25 11.17 14.86
CA TYR A 17 -15.66 9.85 14.67
C TYR A 17 -16.74 8.76 14.65
N CYS A 18 -17.68 8.81 15.59
CA CYS A 18 -18.77 7.84 15.65
C CYS A 18 -19.73 7.93 14.45
N ALA A 19 -19.98 9.13 13.93
CA ALA A 19 -20.78 9.31 12.73
C ALA A 19 -20.13 8.64 11.50
N LEU A 20 -18.82 8.79 11.35
CA LEU A 20 -18.04 8.14 10.29
C LEU A 20 -17.97 6.62 10.47
N ALA A 21 -17.75 6.14 11.70
CA ALA A 21 -17.78 4.71 12.02
C ALA A 21 -19.14 4.07 11.73
N LEU A 22 -20.24 4.80 11.94
CA LEU A 22 -21.58 4.34 11.56
C LEU A 22 -21.72 4.22 10.04
N LEU A 23 -21.19 5.15 9.24
CA LEU A 23 -21.19 4.99 7.78
C LEU A 23 -20.41 3.75 7.35
N VAL A 24 -19.23 3.51 7.92
CA VAL A 24 -18.46 2.27 7.67
C VAL A 24 -19.30 1.03 7.96
N ARG A 25 -19.93 0.97 9.15
CA ARG A 25 -20.69 -0.21 9.57
C ARG A 25 -22.03 -0.35 8.84
N PHE A 26 -22.62 0.73 8.34
CA PHE A 26 -23.88 0.70 7.58
C PHE A 26 -23.65 0.72 6.07
N ASN A 27 -22.49 0.24 5.63
CA ASN A 27 -22.16 0.04 4.21
C ASN A 27 -22.34 1.30 3.36
N ASP A 28 -21.85 2.42 3.87
CA ASP A 28 -21.94 3.75 3.25
C ASP A 28 -23.37 4.28 2.99
N ASP A 29 -24.42 3.60 3.47
CA ASP A 29 -25.80 4.03 3.29
C ASP A 29 -26.49 4.18 4.64
N LEU A 30 -26.27 5.33 5.28
CA LEU A 30 -26.73 5.59 6.63
C LEU A 30 -27.98 6.46 6.65
N CYS A 31 -29.12 5.84 6.96
CA CYS A 31 -30.36 6.54 7.27
C CYS A 31 -30.54 6.70 8.79
N VAL A 32 -30.57 7.94 9.29
CA VAL A 32 -30.62 8.18 10.75
C VAL A 32 -31.95 7.75 11.38
N SER A 33 -33.06 7.82 10.63
CA SER A 33 -34.37 7.36 11.13
C SER A 33 -34.41 5.86 11.38
N ASP A 34 -33.58 5.10 10.66
CA ASP A 34 -33.68 3.64 10.60
C ASP A 34 -32.79 2.98 11.66
N LEU A 35 -31.95 3.79 12.34
CA LEU A 35 -31.04 3.37 13.41
C LEU A 35 -31.74 2.70 14.60
N LEU A 36 -33.03 2.99 14.80
CA LEU A 36 -33.85 2.41 15.88
C LEU A 36 -35.09 1.68 15.33
N GLU A 37 -35.13 1.37 14.03
CA GLU A 37 -36.29 0.75 13.39
C GLU A 37 -36.52 -0.68 13.87
N ASN A 38 -35.44 -1.43 14.10
CA ASN A 38 -35.51 -2.82 14.56
C ASN A 38 -34.38 -3.14 15.54
N LYS A 39 -34.48 -4.31 16.19
CA LYS A 39 -33.51 -4.72 17.21
C LYS A 39 -32.09 -4.88 16.66
N ASP A 40 -31.92 -5.29 15.42
CA ASP A 40 -30.60 -5.51 14.84
C ASP A 40 -29.91 -4.18 14.53
N THR A 41 -30.63 -3.22 13.93
CA THR A 41 -30.10 -1.88 13.69
C THR A 41 -29.84 -1.13 14.99
N GLU A 42 -30.74 -1.27 15.98
CA GLU A 42 -30.57 -0.67 17.31
C GLU A 42 -29.34 -1.25 18.04
N ASN A 43 -29.18 -2.57 18.05
CA ASN A 43 -28.02 -3.22 18.67
C ASN A 43 -26.72 -2.81 17.98
N LYS A 44 -26.72 -2.77 16.64
CA LYS A 44 -25.57 -2.33 15.85
C LYS A 44 -25.21 -0.89 16.16
N PHE A 45 -26.19 0.01 16.21
CA PHE A 45 -26.05 1.41 16.56
C PHE A 45 -25.46 1.60 17.97
N LYS A 46 -26.08 1.02 18.99
CA LYS A 46 -25.62 1.09 20.39
C LYS A 46 -24.21 0.53 20.57
N HIS A 47 -23.92 -0.58 19.89
CA HIS A 47 -22.59 -1.14 19.89
C HIS A 47 -21.56 -0.16 19.28
N THR A 48 -21.85 0.47 18.14
CA THR A 48 -20.94 1.48 17.55
C THR A 48 -20.71 2.66 18.48
N LEU A 49 -21.77 3.16 19.15
CA LEU A 49 -21.64 4.24 20.14
C LEU A 49 -20.63 3.87 21.23
N LYS A 50 -20.75 2.66 21.77
CA LYS A 50 -19.85 2.13 22.79
C LYS A 50 -18.40 2.07 22.31
N LEU A 51 -18.16 1.57 21.08
CA LEU A 51 -16.81 1.53 20.49
C LEU A 51 -16.22 2.94 20.33
N CYS A 52 -17.05 3.93 20.02
CA CYS A 52 -16.58 5.30 19.85
C CYS A 52 -16.50 6.10 21.17
N GLY A 53 -16.82 5.47 22.32
CA GLY A 53 -16.83 6.14 23.61
C GLY A 53 -18.00 7.11 23.82
N LEU A 54 -19.10 6.96 23.06
CA LEU A 54 -20.34 7.71 23.27
C LEU A 54 -21.33 6.93 24.17
N PRO A 55 -22.16 7.63 24.96
CA PRO A 55 -23.22 6.99 25.74
C PRO A 55 -24.21 6.21 24.87
N GLU A 56 -24.60 5.00 25.27
CA GLU A 56 -25.54 4.16 24.49
C GLU A 56 -26.95 4.77 24.35
N ASN A 57 -27.30 5.74 25.21
CA ASN A 57 -28.54 6.51 25.12
C ASN A 57 -28.43 7.75 24.22
N THR A 58 -27.32 7.92 23.49
CA THR A 58 -27.14 9.02 22.53
C THR A 58 -28.25 8.93 21.47
N PRO A 59 -29.05 10.00 21.27
CA PRO A 59 -30.15 9.95 20.33
C PRO A 59 -29.63 10.00 18.88
N PRO A 60 -30.30 9.33 17.92
CA PRO A 60 -29.95 9.41 16.50
C PRO A 60 -29.85 10.84 15.95
N SER A 61 -30.63 11.78 16.51
CA SER A 61 -30.56 13.20 16.14
C SER A 61 -29.18 13.83 16.42
N SER A 62 -28.47 13.39 17.46
CA SER A 62 -27.09 13.83 17.71
C SER A 62 -26.15 13.37 16.61
N ILE A 63 -26.30 12.13 16.13
CA ILE A 63 -25.52 11.61 14.98
C ILE A 63 -25.81 12.43 13.72
N LYS A 64 -27.09 12.77 13.48
CA LYS A 64 -27.46 13.67 12.37
C LYS A 64 -26.74 15.00 12.45
N ASN A 65 -26.60 15.58 13.64
CA ASN A 65 -25.90 16.85 13.83
C ASN A 65 -24.40 16.71 13.53
N TYR A 66 -23.76 15.63 13.99
CA TYR A 66 -22.35 15.35 13.67
C TYR A 66 -22.13 15.17 12.17
N LEU A 67 -22.96 14.35 11.49
CA LEU A 67 -22.91 14.17 10.04
C LEU A 67 -23.07 15.50 9.29
N ASN A 68 -24.00 16.35 9.70
CA ASN A 68 -24.17 17.67 9.09
C ASN A 68 -22.96 18.59 9.30
N SER A 69 -22.26 18.49 10.44
CA SER A 69 -21.09 19.31 10.72
C SER A 69 -19.88 19.00 9.84
N ILE A 70 -19.82 17.79 9.28
CA ILE A 70 -18.73 17.31 8.38
C ILE A 70 -19.20 17.12 6.94
N LYS A 71 -20.43 17.58 6.62
CA LYS A 71 -21.02 17.50 5.30
C LYS A 71 -20.28 18.41 4.31
N GLY A 72 -20.04 17.89 3.10
CA GLY A 72 -19.31 18.57 2.04
C GLY A 72 -17.80 18.36 2.06
N TYR A 73 -17.28 17.73 3.12
CA TYR A 73 -15.86 17.38 3.27
C TYR A 73 -15.70 15.86 3.37
N PHE A 74 -16.35 15.25 4.37
CA PHE A 74 -16.25 13.81 4.62
C PHE A 74 -17.48 13.05 4.12
N VAL A 75 -18.65 13.68 4.22
CA VAL A 75 -19.93 13.04 3.90
C VAL A 75 -20.75 13.90 2.95
N LYS A 76 -21.60 13.24 2.17
CA LYS A 76 -22.67 13.85 1.35
C LYS A 76 -24.02 13.29 1.80
N LYS A 77 -25.08 14.05 1.54
CA LYS A 77 -26.47 13.60 1.80
C LYS A 77 -27.17 13.42 0.46
N VAL A 78 -27.75 12.24 0.23
CA VAL A 78 -28.53 11.92 -0.97
C VAL A 78 -29.93 11.51 -0.51
N GLY A 79 -30.93 12.35 -0.78
CA GLY A 79 -32.25 12.17 -0.18
C GLY A 79 -32.18 12.24 1.35
N ASP A 80 -32.54 11.16 2.03
CA ASP A 80 -32.51 11.04 3.49
C ASP A 80 -31.35 10.22 4.06
N THR A 81 -30.51 9.65 3.19
CA THR A 81 -29.34 8.89 3.62
C THR A 81 -28.04 9.69 3.46
N TYR A 82 -27.07 9.36 4.31
CA TYR A 82 -25.72 9.90 4.28
C TYR A 82 -24.79 8.87 3.67
N HIS A 83 -23.81 9.36 2.92
CA HIS A 83 -22.76 8.60 2.24
C HIS A 83 -21.43 9.32 2.44
N PHE A 84 -20.31 8.64 2.27
CA PHE A 84 -19.00 9.23 2.15
C PHE A 84 -18.97 10.12 0.92
N TYR A 85 -18.27 11.23 1.04
CA TYR A 85 -18.17 12.20 -0.05
C TYR A 85 -17.47 11.58 -1.26
N HIS A 86 -16.37 10.85 -1.01
CA HIS A 86 -15.53 10.19 -2.00
C HIS A 86 -15.06 8.83 -1.48
N ASP A 87 -14.85 7.87 -2.37
CA ASP A 87 -14.38 6.50 -2.05
C ASP A 87 -13.09 6.53 -1.22
N PHE A 88 -12.16 7.42 -1.55
CA PHE A 88 -10.94 7.65 -0.76
C PHE A 88 -11.21 7.97 0.73
N VAL A 89 -12.26 8.76 1.04
CA VAL A 89 -12.62 9.06 2.44
C VAL A 89 -13.17 7.81 3.12
N MET A 90 -13.98 7.01 2.42
CA MET A 90 -14.46 5.73 2.91
C MET A 90 -13.29 4.77 3.19
N GLU A 91 -12.33 4.66 2.27
CA GLU A 91 -11.16 3.79 2.40
C GLU A 91 -10.34 4.18 3.65
N VAL A 92 -9.97 5.46 3.79
CA VAL A 92 -9.19 5.95 4.94
C VAL A 92 -9.99 5.83 6.24
N THR A 93 -11.30 6.08 6.23
CA THR A 93 -12.13 5.92 7.43
C THR A 93 -12.22 4.45 7.85
N THR A 94 -12.43 3.55 6.88
CA THR A 94 -12.50 2.10 7.12
C THR A 94 -11.19 1.58 7.69
N HIS A 95 -10.05 2.09 7.19
CA HIS A 95 -8.73 1.85 7.75
C HIS A 95 -8.60 2.28 9.20
N VAL A 96 -8.83 3.57 9.48
CA VAL A 96 -8.66 4.12 10.83
C VAL A 96 -9.59 3.38 11.80
N PHE A 97 -10.84 3.13 11.41
CA PHE A 97 -11.78 2.39 12.25
C PHE A 97 -11.32 0.95 12.50
N GLY A 98 -10.91 0.24 11.45
CA GLY A 98 -10.52 -1.15 11.57
C GLY A 98 -9.17 -1.36 12.25
N LYS A 99 -8.27 -0.36 12.29
CA LYS A 99 -7.07 -0.37 13.16
C LYS A 99 -7.40 -0.62 14.64
N TYR A 100 -8.55 -0.12 15.09
CA TYR A 100 -9.02 -0.29 16.46
C TYR A 100 -10.06 -1.41 16.59
N TYR A 101 -10.84 -1.67 15.54
CA TYR A 101 -12.03 -2.56 15.55
C TYR A 101 -12.07 -3.52 14.34
N PRO A 102 -11.06 -4.39 14.15
CA PRO A 102 -10.92 -5.22 12.95
C PRO A 102 -12.05 -6.23 12.76
N ILE A 103 -12.56 -6.79 13.86
CA ILE A 103 -13.62 -7.80 13.83
C ILE A 103 -14.91 -7.17 13.32
N GLU A 104 -15.23 -5.98 13.81
CA GLU A 104 -16.40 -5.21 13.41
C GLU A 104 -16.28 -4.72 11.97
N THR A 105 -15.09 -4.27 11.55
CA THR A 105 -14.83 -3.87 10.17
C THR A 105 -15.04 -5.02 9.20
N VAL A 106 -14.49 -6.21 9.47
CA VAL A 106 -14.69 -7.38 8.59
C VAL A 106 -16.14 -7.85 8.58
N LYS A 107 -16.85 -7.72 9.70
CA LYS A 107 -18.24 -8.16 9.81
C LYS A 107 -19.21 -7.25 9.06
N ASP A 108 -19.02 -5.94 9.16
CA ASP A 108 -20.05 -4.96 8.82
C ASP A 108 -19.67 -3.99 7.70
N ALA A 109 -18.37 -3.75 7.45
CA ALA A 109 -17.94 -2.82 6.41
C ALA A 109 -17.90 -3.51 5.03
N ASP A 110 -18.13 -2.75 3.96
CA ASP A 110 -17.77 -3.22 2.61
C ASP A 110 -16.26 -3.20 2.45
N VAL A 111 -15.65 -4.28 2.92
CA VAL A 111 -14.25 -4.63 2.72
C VAL A 111 -14.02 -5.33 1.38
N GLY A 112 -14.98 -5.29 0.45
CA GLY A 112 -14.85 -5.89 -0.87
C GLY A 112 -13.66 -5.33 -1.64
N PHE A 113 -13.32 -4.05 -1.46
CA PHE A 113 -12.13 -3.44 -2.03
C PHE A 113 -10.84 -4.00 -1.40
N LEU A 114 -10.79 -4.18 -0.08
CA LEU A 114 -9.66 -4.80 0.63
C LEU A 114 -9.47 -6.26 0.22
N ARG A 115 -10.56 -7.02 0.16
CA ARG A 115 -10.56 -8.41 -0.33
C ARG A 115 -10.08 -8.48 -1.78
N ARG A 116 -10.52 -7.56 -2.66
CA ARG A 116 -10.03 -7.49 -4.05
C ARG A 116 -8.54 -7.16 -4.11
N ARG A 117 -8.03 -6.24 -3.28
CA ARG A 117 -6.58 -5.93 -3.20
C ARG A 117 -5.79 -7.14 -2.70
N LEU A 118 -6.24 -7.79 -1.63
CA LEU A 118 -5.63 -9.01 -1.10
C LEU A 118 -5.58 -10.14 -2.13
N ILE A 119 -6.67 -10.40 -2.85
CA ILE A 119 -6.71 -11.41 -3.92
C ILE A 119 -5.73 -11.05 -5.05
N LYS A 120 -5.65 -9.77 -5.42
CA LYS A 120 -4.73 -9.29 -6.48
C LYS A 120 -3.26 -9.51 -6.12
N ILE A 121 -2.88 -9.41 -4.85
CA ILE A 121 -1.50 -9.67 -4.38
C ILE A 121 -1.26 -11.15 -4.04
N GLY A 122 -2.19 -12.05 -4.40
CA GLY A 122 -2.06 -13.49 -4.18
C GLY A 122 -2.33 -13.96 -2.75
N ALA A 123 -2.89 -13.11 -1.88
CA ALA A 123 -3.20 -13.47 -0.50
C ALA A 123 -4.46 -14.34 -0.41
N ASN A 124 -4.37 -15.47 0.32
CA ASN A 124 -5.51 -16.32 0.60
C ASN A 124 -6.40 -15.72 1.71
N THR A 125 -7.38 -14.90 1.33
CA THR A 125 -8.25 -14.14 2.25
C THR A 125 -9.10 -14.97 3.22
N TYR A 126 -9.18 -16.29 3.03
CA TYR A 126 -9.99 -17.19 3.87
C TYR A 126 -9.15 -18.12 4.76
N GLN A 127 -7.83 -18.15 4.57
CA GLN A 127 -6.95 -18.96 5.39
C GLN A 127 -6.78 -18.28 6.75
N LYS A 128 -7.31 -18.91 7.80
CA LYS A 128 -7.17 -18.44 9.18
C LYS A 128 -5.78 -18.78 9.70
N THR A 129 -5.26 -17.97 10.63
CA THR A 129 -4.00 -18.25 11.32
C THR A 129 -4.10 -19.39 12.35
N ASP A 130 -5.27 -20.02 12.55
CA ASP A 130 -5.43 -21.26 13.30
C ASP A 130 -6.59 -22.13 12.77
N ASP A 131 -6.59 -23.42 13.16
CA ASP A 131 -7.74 -24.34 12.97
C ASP A 131 -8.74 -24.27 14.15
N ASN A 132 -8.37 -23.63 15.26
CA ASN A 132 -9.13 -23.54 16.52
C ASN A 132 -9.71 -22.14 16.76
N SER A 133 -10.62 -21.70 15.89
CA SER A 133 -11.60 -20.62 16.13
C SER A 133 -11.10 -19.21 16.53
N GLY A 134 -9.80 -18.99 16.78
CA GLY A 134 -9.23 -17.71 17.22
C GLY A 134 -8.32 -17.04 16.20
N GLY A 135 -8.05 -17.68 15.07
CA GLY A 135 -7.11 -17.18 14.06
C GLY A 135 -7.64 -15.99 13.26
N TRP A 136 -6.75 -15.04 12.99
CA TRP A 136 -7.00 -13.89 12.13
C TRP A 136 -6.97 -14.30 10.66
N THR A 137 -7.71 -13.63 9.79
CA THR A 137 -7.55 -13.77 8.33
C THR A 137 -6.69 -12.62 7.79
N PRO A 138 -6.06 -12.76 6.61
CA PRO A 138 -5.43 -11.64 5.92
C PRO A 138 -6.37 -10.45 5.73
N LEU A 139 -7.68 -10.70 5.64
CA LEU A 139 -8.70 -9.65 5.58
C LEU A 139 -8.89 -8.91 6.91
N MET A 140 -8.70 -9.57 8.05
CA MET A 140 -8.78 -8.92 9.37
C MET A 140 -7.55 -8.07 9.66
N LEU A 141 -6.36 -8.54 9.27
CA LEU A 141 -5.12 -7.76 9.38
C LEU A 141 -5.17 -6.54 8.44
N ALA A 142 -5.63 -6.73 7.21
CA ALA A 142 -5.91 -5.67 6.24
C ALA A 142 -6.98 -4.68 6.70
N ALA A 143 -7.97 -5.14 7.49
CA ALA A 143 -8.95 -4.25 8.08
C ALA A 143 -8.34 -3.43 9.22
N GLY A 144 -7.28 -3.92 9.86
CA GLY A 144 -6.37 -3.14 10.71
C GLY A 144 -6.00 -3.89 11.99
N THR A 145 -4.72 -4.21 12.18
CA THR A 145 -4.16 -4.50 13.51
C THR A 145 -2.66 -4.25 13.56
N ASP A 146 -2.28 -3.07 14.04
CA ASP A 146 -0.98 -2.83 14.70
C ASP A 146 -1.22 -2.45 16.17
N LEU A 147 -2.03 -3.24 16.89
CA LEU A 147 -2.31 -2.98 18.30
C LEU A 147 -1.27 -3.65 19.22
N PRO A 148 -0.72 -2.92 20.21
CA PRO A 148 -0.12 -3.50 21.39
C PRO A 148 -1.23 -4.10 22.29
N ALA A 149 -1.04 -5.35 22.70
CA ALA A 149 -1.72 -6.02 23.81
C ALA A 149 -3.22 -6.39 23.64
N TYR A 150 -3.52 -7.33 22.75
CA TYR A 150 -4.24 -8.52 23.24
C TYR A 150 -3.17 -9.49 23.75
N ASN A 151 -3.41 -10.20 24.85
CA ASN A 151 -2.45 -11.20 25.38
C ASN A 151 -2.37 -12.40 24.43
N LEU A 152 -1.71 -12.20 23.28
CA LEU A 152 -1.42 -13.22 22.28
C LEU A 152 -0.32 -14.14 22.81
N GLY A 153 -0.50 -15.45 22.61
CA GLY A 153 0.55 -16.43 22.88
C GLY A 153 1.77 -16.19 21.98
N GLU A 154 2.93 -16.75 22.35
CA GLU A 154 4.18 -16.57 21.61
C GLU A 154 4.11 -17.12 20.17
N SER A 155 3.33 -18.19 19.95
CA SER A 155 3.00 -18.74 18.62
C SER A 155 2.17 -17.78 17.76
N ASP A 156 1.25 -17.04 18.39
CA ASP A 156 0.33 -16.15 17.68
C ASP A 156 1.04 -14.86 17.25
N LYS A 157 2.04 -14.42 18.03
CA LYS A 157 2.93 -13.32 17.65
C LYS A 157 3.79 -13.67 16.44
N SER A 158 4.46 -14.83 16.45
CA SER A 158 5.29 -15.27 15.32
C SER A 158 4.51 -15.39 14.00
N ARG A 159 3.25 -15.85 14.06
CA ARG A 159 2.41 -16.02 12.87
C ARG A 159 1.73 -14.72 12.40
N ARG A 160 1.43 -13.80 13.33
CA ARG A 160 1.09 -12.41 13.00
C ARG A 160 2.25 -11.78 12.24
N ASP A 161 3.47 -11.91 12.74
CA ASP A 161 4.66 -11.31 12.14
C ASP A 161 4.92 -11.89 10.73
N GLU A 162 4.72 -13.20 10.51
CA GLU A 162 4.75 -13.85 9.19
C GLU A 162 3.64 -13.34 8.24
N THR A 163 2.44 -13.05 8.77
CA THR A 163 1.34 -12.53 7.94
C THR A 163 1.50 -11.04 7.65
N VAL A 164 2.08 -10.26 8.56
CA VAL A 164 2.51 -8.87 8.33
C VAL A 164 3.62 -8.82 7.29
N GLU A 165 4.58 -9.75 7.34
CA GLU A 165 5.61 -9.93 6.32
C GLU A 165 5.00 -10.29 4.95
N THR A 166 3.94 -11.11 4.95
CA THR A 166 3.16 -11.43 3.75
C THR A 166 2.32 -10.25 3.24
N LEU A 167 1.89 -9.34 4.12
CA LEU A 167 1.03 -8.17 3.84
C LEU A 167 1.80 -6.87 3.62
N GLY A 168 3.10 -6.81 3.89
CA GLY A 168 3.97 -5.71 3.47
C GLY A 168 4.34 -5.88 2.00
N CYS A 169 5.62 -6.03 1.70
CA CYS A 169 6.04 -6.24 0.33
C CYS A 169 5.62 -7.60 -0.28
N GLY A 170 5.29 -8.57 0.57
CA GLY A 170 5.02 -9.94 0.20
C GLY A 170 6.32 -10.72 -0.03
N ALA A 171 6.20 -12.04 -0.23
CA ALA A 171 7.36 -12.91 -0.38
C ALA A 171 8.23 -12.54 -1.59
N ASN A 172 9.56 -12.49 -1.39
CA ASN A 172 10.60 -12.13 -2.37
C ASN A 172 10.69 -10.64 -2.75
N TRP A 173 9.95 -9.78 -2.06
CA TRP A 173 10.11 -8.33 -2.16
C TRP A 173 10.78 -7.78 -0.89
N ILE A 174 11.59 -6.74 -1.02
CA ILE A 174 12.31 -6.11 0.10
C ILE A 174 11.81 -4.68 0.27
N GLU A 175 11.50 -4.29 1.50
CA GLU A 175 11.06 -2.93 1.84
C GLU A 175 12.24 -1.96 1.93
N PHE A 176 12.04 -0.75 1.41
CA PHE A 176 12.90 0.39 1.69
C PHE A 176 12.09 1.69 1.57
N LYS A 177 12.13 2.53 2.62
CA LYS A 177 11.51 3.87 2.66
C LYS A 177 10.02 3.92 2.28
N GLY A 178 9.25 2.87 2.58
CA GLY A 178 7.82 2.82 2.26
C GLY A 178 7.51 2.28 0.87
N HIS A 179 8.52 1.76 0.16
CA HIS A 179 8.38 1.11 -1.14
C HIS A 179 8.86 -0.34 -1.05
N CYS A 180 8.44 -1.15 -2.02
CA CYS A 180 8.72 -2.57 -2.08
C CYS A 180 9.41 -2.91 -3.40
N TYR A 181 10.53 -3.60 -3.30
CA TYR A 181 11.41 -3.84 -4.44
C TYR A 181 11.59 -5.33 -4.70
N PHE A 182 11.49 -5.74 -5.96
CA PHE A 182 11.74 -7.10 -6.40
C PHE A 182 12.88 -7.12 -7.40
N TYR A 183 13.82 -8.04 -7.21
CA TYR A 183 14.94 -8.24 -8.13
C TYR A 183 14.77 -9.52 -8.95
N GLY A 184 14.55 -9.35 -10.26
CA GLY A 184 14.45 -10.41 -11.24
C GLY A 184 15.80 -11.08 -11.57
N LYS A 185 16.60 -11.44 -10.56
CA LYS A 185 18.00 -11.93 -10.70
C LYS A 185 18.19 -13.04 -11.72
N HIS A 186 17.23 -13.94 -11.83
CA HIS A 186 17.29 -15.15 -12.68
C HIS A 186 16.62 -14.99 -14.03
N GLN A 187 16.13 -13.80 -14.37
CA GLN A 187 15.45 -13.50 -15.62
C GLN A 187 16.23 -12.40 -16.34
N THR A 188 16.72 -12.69 -17.55
CA THR A 188 17.39 -11.69 -18.37
C THR A 188 16.51 -11.38 -19.58
N VAL A 189 15.96 -10.18 -19.62
CA VAL A 189 14.93 -9.79 -20.59
C VAL A 189 15.22 -8.40 -21.16
N SER A 190 14.55 -8.05 -22.26
CA SER A 190 14.62 -6.69 -22.81
C SER A 190 13.98 -5.69 -21.85
N TRP A 191 14.22 -4.40 -22.04
CA TRP A 191 13.60 -3.37 -21.19
C TRP A 191 12.07 -3.40 -21.28
N PHE A 192 11.51 -3.61 -22.48
CA PHE A 192 10.07 -3.71 -22.69
C PHE A 192 9.46 -4.95 -22.01
N ASP A 193 10.16 -6.07 -22.06
CA ASP A 193 9.73 -7.30 -21.38
C ASP A 193 9.86 -7.15 -19.86
N ALA A 194 10.92 -6.51 -19.36
CA ALA A 194 11.09 -6.21 -17.94
C ALA A 194 9.94 -5.33 -17.41
N LYS A 195 9.57 -4.30 -18.18
CA LYS A 195 8.38 -3.47 -17.91
C LYS A 195 7.13 -4.34 -17.82
N ALA A 196 6.91 -5.24 -18.79
CA ALA A 196 5.76 -6.13 -18.79
C ALA A 196 5.76 -7.09 -17.59
N GLU A 197 6.92 -7.63 -17.20
CA GLU A 197 7.06 -8.48 -16.00
C GLU A 197 6.70 -7.72 -14.72
N CYS A 198 7.21 -6.50 -14.54
CA CYS A 198 6.82 -5.67 -13.40
C CYS A 198 5.32 -5.37 -13.41
N GLN A 199 4.74 -5.05 -14.56
CA GLN A 199 3.30 -4.80 -14.70
C GLN A 199 2.45 -6.05 -14.39
N ASN A 200 2.90 -7.23 -14.80
CA ASN A 200 2.27 -8.52 -14.47
C ASN A 200 2.30 -8.80 -12.96
N MET A 201 3.30 -8.28 -12.25
CA MET A 201 3.38 -8.31 -10.79
C MET A 201 2.70 -7.13 -10.09
N PHE A 202 1.88 -6.35 -10.82
CA PHE A 202 1.19 -5.15 -10.32
C PHE A 202 2.15 -4.11 -9.71
N SER A 203 3.29 -3.95 -10.37
CA SER A 203 4.37 -3.04 -10.03
C SER A 203 4.86 -2.31 -11.29
N HIS A 204 5.89 -1.49 -11.17
CA HIS A 204 6.57 -0.88 -12.31
C HIS A 204 8.07 -1.13 -12.22
N LEU A 205 8.81 -0.84 -13.28
CA LEU A 205 10.27 -0.75 -13.18
C LEU A 205 10.63 0.36 -12.18
N VAL A 206 11.67 0.13 -11.38
CA VAL A 206 12.06 1.04 -10.29
C VAL A 206 12.29 2.47 -10.78
N GLU A 207 11.73 3.43 -10.04
CA GLU A 207 12.03 4.86 -10.14
C GLU A 207 12.96 5.24 -8.99
N ILE A 208 14.07 5.92 -9.28
CA ILE A 208 15.10 6.21 -8.27
C ILE A 208 15.05 7.70 -7.93
N ASP A 209 14.59 8.01 -6.73
CA ASP A 209 14.34 9.38 -6.27
C ASP A 209 15.59 10.04 -5.71
N ASP A 210 16.46 9.27 -5.05
CA ASP A 210 17.64 9.82 -4.39
C ASP A 210 18.85 8.89 -4.36
N LYS A 211 19.99 9.46 -3.95
CA LYS A 211 21.26 8.73 -3.86
C LYS A 211 21.17 7.56 -2.86
N ALA A 212 20.45 7.72 -1.76
CA ALA A 212 20.38 6.70 -0.73
C ALA A 212 19.62 5.46 -1.24
N GLU A 213 18.59 5.66 -2.05
CA GLU A 213 17.91 4.59 -2.76
C GLU A 213 18.81 3.91 -3.79
N SER A 214 19.51 4.68 -4.64
CA SER A 214 20.43 4.10 -5.64
C SER A 214 21.54 3.26 -4.99
N ASP A 215 22.14 3.78 -3.91
CA ASP A 215 23.16 3.05 -3.13
C ASP A 215 22.57 1.79 -2.49
N TRP A 216 21.37 1.89 -1.93
CA TRP A 216 20.68 0.76 -1.30
C TRP A 216 20.37 -0.33 -2.32
N LEU A 217 19.76 -0.01 -3.47
CA LEU A 217 19.49 -0.94 -4.56
C LEU A 217 20.75 -1.69 -4.99
N ALA A 218 21.86 -0.97 -5.19
CA ALA A 218 23.12 -1.57 -5.56
C ALA A 218 23.67 -2.50 -4.48
N SER A 219 23.68 -2.06 -3.21
CA SER A 219 24.17 -2.88 -2.10
C SER A 219 23.29 -4.10 -1.85
N THR A 220 21.97 -3.98 -1.97
CA THR A 220 21.01 -5.05 -1.65
C THR A 220 20.90 -6.09 -2.77
N PHE A 221 20.83 -5.64 -4.03
CA PHE A 221 20.52 -6.54 -5.15
C PHE A 221 21.73 -6.87 -6.03
N LEU A 222 22.66 -5.93 -6.20
CA LEU A 222 23.72 -6.05 -7.20
C LEU A 222 25.09 -6.39 -6.60
N ASN A 223 25.32 -6.07 -5.33
CA ASN A 223 26.57 -6.37 -4.61
C ASN A 223 26.34 -6.72 -3.12
N PRO A 224 25.47 -7.69 -2.79
CA PRO A 224 25.10 -8.02 -1.40
C PRO A 224 26.27 -8.48 -0.54
N ASP A 225 27.23 -9.21 -1.11
CA ASP A 225 28.34 -9.79 -0.36
C ASP A 225 29.59 -8.89 -0.30
N GLY A 226 29.53 -7.70 -0.93
CA GLY A 226 30.69 -6.82 -1.14
C GLY A 226 31.83 -7.48 -1.93
N ASN A 227 31.61 -8.68 -2.46
CA ASN A 227 32.64 -9.54 -3.04
C ASN A 227 32.59 -9.46 -4.57
N TYR A 228 33.62 -8.83 -5.15
CA TYR A 228 33.81 -8.70 -6.59
C TYR A 228 34.07 -10.03 -7.33
N ALA A 229 34.08 -11.18 -6.64
CA ALA A 229 34.31 -12.49 -7.26
C ALA A 229 33.07 -13.08 -7.95
N THR A 230 31.85 -12.72 -7.53
CA THR A 230 30.58 -13.24 -8.10
C THR A 230 30.03 -12.38 -9.24
N CYS A 231 30.54 -11.16 -9.39
CA CYS A 231 30.23 -10.25 -10.49
C CYS A 231 31.45 -10.12 -11.41
N PRO A 232 31.32 -10.25 -12.74
CA PRO A 232 32.42 -9.96 -13.66
C PRO A 232 33.11 -8.63 -13.34
N SER A 233 34.45 -8.62 -13.37
CA SER A 233 35.26 -7.44 -13.04
C SER A 233 34.89 -6.21 -13.88
N ASN A 234 34.44 -6.42 -15.13
CA ASN A 234 33.89 -5.37 -15.98
C ASN A 234 32.56 -4.83 -15.41
N ILE A 235 32.52 -3.52 -15.10
CA ILE A 235 31.33 -2.85 -14.57
C ILE A 235 30.16 -2.83 -15.56
N PHE A 236 30.44 -2.81 -16.87
CA PHE A 236 29.45 -2.92 -17.93
C PHE A 236 29.06 -4.38 -18.23
N GLY A 237 29.82 -5.35 -17.70
CA GLY A 237 29.68 -6.77 -17.97
C GLY A 237 29.01 -7.57 -16.86
N GLY A 238 28.87 -7.03 -15.64
CA GLY A 238 28.40 -7.78 -14.47
C GLY A 238 27.52 -6.99 -13.50
N CYS A 239 26.57 -7.69 -12.88
CA CYS A 239 25.69 -7.23 -11.79
C CYS A 239 25.08 -5.84 -12.03
N ARG A 240 24.02 -5.84 -12.82
CA ARG A 240 23.26 -4.67 -13.23
C ARG A 240 21.80 -5.05 -13.43
N ALA A 241 20.92 -4.06 -13.44
CA ALA A 241 19.49 -4.29 -13.65
C ALA A 241 18.82 -3.12 -14.36
N TRP A 242 17.81 -3.41 -15.18
CA TRP A 242 16.94 -2.39 -15.74
C TRP A 242 16.23 -1.58 -14.66
N THR A 243 16.11 -0.28 -14.93
CA THR A 243 15.32 0.71 -14.19
C THR A 243 14.20 1.25 -15.09
N GLY A 244 13.28 2.05 -14.54
CA GLY A 244 12.21 2.69 -15.32
C GLY A 244 12.64 3.89 -16.15
N LEU A 245 13.90 4.36 -16.01
CA LEU A 245 14.36 5.58 -16.68
C LEU A 245 14.63 5.31 -18.17
N ASN A 246 14.13 6.20 -19.02
CA ASN A 246 14.28 6.11 -20.46
C ASN A 246 14.15 7.47 -21.13
N ASP A 247 14.64 7.62 -22.35
CA ASP A 247 14.45 8.79 -23.21
C ASP A 247 13.88 8.43 -24.59
N LEU A 248 13.12 7.32 -24.65
CA LEU A 248 12.47 6.75 -25.85
C LEU A 248 11.70 7.76 -26.71
N ASN A 249 11.17 8.81 -26.09
CA ASN A 249 10.33 9.80 -26.78
C ASN A 249 11.14 10.97 -27.34
N ILE A 250 12.12 11.46 -26.58
CA ILE A 250 12.93 12.63 -26.92
C ILE A 250 14.35 12.40 -26.40
N GLU A 251 15.27 12.16 -27.33
CA GLU A 251 16.70 11.98 -27.06
C GLU A 251 17.25 13.04 -26.09
N GLY A 252 17.90 12.57 -25.03
CA GLY A 252 18.49 13.42 -23.98
C GLY A 252 17.48 13.97 -22.97
N GLN A 253 16.20 13.65 -23.08
CA GLN A 253 15.17 13.98 -22.08
C GLN A 253 14.70 12.71 -21.38
N TYR A 254 15.44 12.31 -20.35
CA TYR A 254 15.13 11.15 -19.54
C TYR A 254 13.89 11.36 -18.65
N VAL A 255 12.94 10.45 -18.76
CA VAL A 255 11.71 10.36 -17.99
C VAL A 255 11.55 8.99 -17.37
N TRP A 256 10.94 8.93 -16.20
CA TRP A 256 10.55 7.67 -15.59
C TRP A 256 9.28 7.11 -16.25
N ASP A 257 9.30 5.83 -16.65
CA ASP A 257 8.22 5.21 -17.40
C ASP A 257 6.87 5.20 -16.68
N HIS A 258 6.85 5.05 -15.35
CA HIS A 258 5.61 4.89 -14.61
C HIS A 258 4.96 6.24 -14.25
N SER A 259 5.71 7.15 -13.65
CA SER A 259 5.22 8.48 -13.25
C SER A 259 5.18 9.47 -14.42
N ASN A 260 5.90 9.20 -15.51
CA ASN A 260 6.10 10.10 -16.63
C ASN A 260 6.68 11.46 -16.19
N THR A 261 7.49 11.44 -15.13
CA THR A 261 8.17 12.62 -14.59
C THR A 261 9.63 12.65 -15.07
N PRO A 262 10.22 13.84 -15.28
CA PRO A 262 11.64 13.95 -15.61
C PRO A 262 12.50 13.57 -14.40
N MET A 263 13.69 13.01 -14.65
CA MET A 263 14.64 12.75 -13.56
C MET A 263 15.06 14.06 -12.86
N VAL A 264 14.98 14.08 -11.53
CA VAL A 264 15.44 15.20 -10.69
C VAL A 264 16.77 14.91 -10.01
N PHE A 265 17.08 13.62 -9.84
CA PHE A 265 18.34 13.09 -9.33
C PHE A 265 18.99 12.25 -10.44
N PHE A 266 20.32 12.24 -10.51
CA PHE A 266 21.07 11.39 -11.41
C PHE A 266 22.44 11.05 -10.85
N THR A 267 22.94 9.86 -11.20
CA THR A 267 24.26 9.39 -10.79
C THR A 267 24.91 8.56 -11.91
N TRP A 268 24.98 9.14 -13.11
CA TRP A 268 25.60 8.51 -14.27
C TRP A 268 27.01 7.98 -13.99
N TYR A 269 27.34 6.84 -14.59
CA TYR A 269 28.70 6.32 -14.64
C TYR A 269 29.59 7.26 -15.46
N ILE A 270 30.90 7.18 -15.25
CA ILE A 270 31.83 8.07 -15.96
C ILE A 270 31.67 7.87 -17.48
N PHE A 271 31.51 9.00 -18.18
CA PHE A 271 31.25 9.10 -19.62
C PHE A 271 29.84 8.70 -20.11
N GLU A 272 28.89 8.49 -19.20
CA GLU A 272 27.47 8.30 -19.52
C GLU A 272 26.63 9.56 -19.19
N PRO A 273 25.48 9.78 -19.85
CA PRO A 273 24.99 8.98 -20.98
C PRO A 273 25.81 9.19 -22.25
N SER A 274 25.98 8.13 -23.04
CA SER A 274 26.78 8.18 -24.27
C SER A 274 26.06 9.00 -25.36
N LEU A 275 26.64 10.14 -25.74
CA LEU A 275 26.03 11.02 -26.74
C LEU A 275 26.07 10.39 -28.14
N GLY A 276 24.90 10.05 -28.70
CA GLY A 276 24.72 9.81 -30.14
C GLY A 276 24.50 8.36 -30.60
N ASP A 277 24.21 7.41 -29.71
CA ASP A 277 23.80 6.04 -30.06
C ASP A 277 22.31 5.81 -29.70
N VAL A 278 21.66 4.81 -30.33
CA VAL A 278 20.29 4.36 -30.01
C VAL A 278 20.29 3.61 -28.67
N ARG A 279 20.36 4.34 -27.55
CA ARG A 279 20.48 3.81 -26.19
C ARG A 279 19.46 4.44 -25.24
N ASP A 280 18.21 4.10 -25.47
CA ASP A 280 17.13 4.87 -24.85
C ASP A 280 16.74 4.38 -23.44
N CYS A 281 17.38 3.32 -22.93
CA CYS A 281 16.99 2.63 -21.70
C CYS A 281 18.13 2.57 -20.69
N VAL A 282 17.81 2.73 -19.40
CA VAL A 282 18.85 2.92 -18.36
C VAL A 282 18.92 1.73 -17.40
N ASP A 283 20.13 1.25 -17.16
CA ASP A 283 20.42 0.27 -16.13
C ASP A 283 21.22 0.83 -14.95
N ILE A 284 20.96 0.29 -13.76
CA ILE A 284 21.76 0.55 -12.56
C ILE A 284 22.88 -0.48 -12.43
N LEU A 285 24.08 -0.01 -12.11
CA LEU A 285 25.29 -0.81 -11.94
C LEU A 285 25.52 -1.13 -10.46
N ARG A 286 26.35 -2.15 -10.19
CA ARG A 286 26.73 -2.61 -8.85
C ARG A 286 27.28 -1.55 -7.88
N ASN A 287 27.65 -0.37 -8.36
CA ASN A 287 28.14 0.74 -7.54
C ASN A 287 27.11 1.86 -7.37
N GLY A 288 25.85 1.63 -7.75
CA GLY A 288 24.77 2.60 -7.65
C GLY A 288 24.75 3.63 -8.76
N GLN A 289 25.67 3.57 -9.73
CA GLN A 289 25.70 4.48 -10.88
C GLN A 289 24.88 3.95 -12.05
N TRP A 290 24.47 4.85 -12.94
CA TRP A 290 23.56 4.53 -14.05
C TRP A 290 24.28 4.52 -15.39
N ASN A 291 23.74 3.80 -16.35
CA ASN A 291 24.28 3.73 -17.70
C ASN A 291 23.13 3.55 -18.71
N ASP A 292 23.17 4.31 -19.81
CA ASP A 292 22.27 4.14 -20.96
C ASP A 292 22.69 2.94 -21.83
N ARG A 293 21.71 2.19 -22.32
CA ARG A 293 21.91 0.99 -23.13
C ARG A 293 20.82 0.85 -24.19
N PRO A 294 21.10 0.10 -25.27
CA PRO A 294 20.04 -0.36 -26.16
C PRO A 294 19.02 -1.18 -25.38
N CYS A 295 17.74 -0.82 -25.49
CA CYS A 295 16.63 -1.47 -24.79
C CYS A 295 16.49 -2.97 -25.08
N SER A 296 17.10 -3.47 -26.16
CA SER A 296 17.11 -4.88 -26.58
C SER A 296 18.09 -5.76 -25.80
N VAL A 297 18.97 -5.16 -24.99
CA VAL A 297 19.92 -5.92 -24.16
C VAL A 297 19.16 -6.78 -23.14
N LEU A 298 19.56 -8.04 -22.99
CA LEU A 298 18.92 -8.96 -22.05
C LEU A 298 19.67 -8.94 -20.72
N ILE A 299 19.07 -8.32 -19.71
CA ILE A 299 19.61 -8.25 -18.34
C ILE A 299 18.51 -8.40 -17.29
N PRO A 300 18.89 -8.63 -16.02
CA PRO A 300 17.95 -8.56 -14.91
C PRO A 300 17.26 -7.20 -14.80
N PHE A 301 16.24 -7.12 -13.95
CA PHE A 301 15.45 -5.91 -13.74
C PHE A 301 15.06 -5.79 -12.26
N ILE A 302 14.80 -4.55 -11.83
CA ILE A 302 14.26 -4.27 -10.51
C ILE A 302 12.88 -3.67 -10.70
N CYS A 303 11.90 -4.27 -10.04
CA CYS A 303 10.55 -3.73 -9.95
C CYS A 303 10.38 -3.01 -8.62
N GLU A 304 9.47 -2.05 -8.62
CA GLU A 304 9.06 -1.28 -7.48
C GLU A 304 7.53 -1.17 -7.45
N LYS A 305 6.98 -1.23 -6.26
CA LYS A 305 5.60 -0.84 -5.98
C LYS A 305 5.59 -0.14 -4.63
N GLU A 306 4.62 0.73 -4.43
CA GLU A 306 4.31 1.25 -3.09
C GLU A 306 4.24 0.08 -2.11
N ASN A 307 4.84 0.26 -0.92
CA ASN A 307 4.59 -0.68 0.16
C ASN A 307 3.13 -0.47 0.55
N THR A 308 2.29 -1.33 -0.04
CA THR A 308 0.98 -1.62 0.51
C THR A 308 1.23 -2.37 1.80
N HIS A 309 1.73 -1.70 2.84
CA HIS A 309 1.09 -1.89 4.13
C HIS A 309 -0.37 -1.82 3.80
N ILE A 310 -1.06 -2.96 3.85
CA ILE A 310 -2.49 -2.85 3.87
C ILE A 310 -2.76 -2.15 5.18
N LEU A 311 -2.95 -0.84 5.04
CA LEU A 311 -3.58 0.02 6.00
C LEU A 311 -2.77 0.14 7.30
#